data_AF-A0A967CH38-F1
#
_entry.id   AF-A0A967CH38-F1
#
_cell.length_a   1.000
_cell.length_b   1.000
_cell.length_c   1.000
_cell.angle_alpha   90.00
_cell.angle_beta   90.00
_cell.angle_gamma   90.00
#
_symmetry.space_group_name_H-M   'P 1'
#
loop_
_entity.id
_entity.type
_entity.pdbx_description
1 polymer ?
#
loop_
_entity_poly.entity_id
_entity_poly.type
_entity_poly.pdbx_seq_one_letter_code
_entity_poly.pdbx_strand_id
1 'polypeptide(L)'
;MEARYLLETDAGALVTVVNRGLRHAPSGVMVRLNAGEAVDPSLVYFRTVATFETAEPALAWLTRSVVVGTGARHPAQVVIQFWTVT
;
A
#
# COMPACT_ATOMS: atom_id res chain seq x y z
N MET A 1 -10.61 1.44 1.38
CA MET A 1 -10.16 0.29 0.57
C MET A 1 -9.29 -0.61 1.43
N GLU A 2 -9.31 -1.91 1.19
CA GLU A 2 -8.51 -2.90 1.93
C GLU A 2 -7.94 -3.91 0.93
N ALA A 3 -6.64 -4.17 1.01
CA ALA A 3 -5.96 -5.19 0.23
C ALA A 3 -5.35 -6.24 1.18
N ARG A 4 -5.52 -7.51 0.83
CA ARG A 4 -4.93 -8.65 1.55
C ARG A 4 -4.13 -9.47 0.55
N TYR A 5 -2.85 -9.64 0.82
CA TYR A 5 -1.94 -10.33 -0.09
C TYR A 5 -0.79 -10.95 0.69
N LEU A 6 -0.08 -11.87 0.03
CA LEU A 6 1.10 -12.53 0.54
C LEU A 6 2.31 -12.04 -0.26
N LEU A 7 3.38 -11.70 0.44
CA LEU A 7 4.69 -11.43 -0.14
C LEU A 7 5.61 -12.62 0.17
N GLU A 8 6.46 -12.96 -0.79
CA GLU A 8 7.56 -13.89 -0.61
C GLU A 8 8.86 -13.13 -0.87
N THR A 9 9.79 -13.20 0.07
CA THR A 9 11.12 -12.60 -0.09
C THR A 9 12.01 -13.49 -0.96
N ASP A 10 13.11 -12.95 -1.47
CA ASP A 10 14.12 -13.73 -2.22
C ASP A 10 14.71 -14.89 -1.40
N ALA A 11 14.62 -14.84 -0.07
CA ALA A 11 15.05 -15.90 0.85
C ALA A 11 13.94 -16.93 1.17
N GLY A 12 12.76 -16.83 0.54
CA GLY A 12 11.62 -17.72 0.73
C GLY A 12 10.75 -17.43 1.97
N ALA A 13 11.07 -16.38 2.74
CA ALA A 13 10.24 -15.97 3.87
C ALA A 13 8.88 -15.42 3.38
N LEU A 14 7.80 -15.89 3.99
CA LEU A 14 6.43 -15.49 3.70
C LEU A 14 5.95 -14.39 4.66
N VAL A 15 5.34 -13.34 4.11
CA VAL A 15 4.79 -12.20 4.86
C VAL A 15 3.37 -11.90 4.40
N THR A 16 2.40 -12.13 5.26
CA THR A 16 1.01 -11.72 5.02
C THR A 16 0.89 -10.22 5.28
N VAL A 17 0.22 -9.52 4.36
CA VAL A 17 -0.01 -8.08 4.47
C VAL A 17 -1.52 -7.80 4.45
N VAL A 18 -1.98 -7.04 5.44
CA VAL A 18 -3.29 -6.38 5.39
C VAL A 18 -3.04 -4.89 5.28
N ASN A 19 -3.32 -4.31 4.11
CA ASN A 19 -3.09 -2.89 3.82
C ASN A 19 -4.42 -2.16 3.70
N ARG A 20 -4.75 -1.36 4.71
CA ARG A 20 -5.98 -0.55 4.77
C ARG A 20 -5.68 0.86 4.34
N GLY A 21 -6.49 1.41 3.44
CA GLY A 21 -6.24 2.74 2.90
C GLY A 21 -7.49 3.57 2.65
N LEU A 22 -7.26 4.89 2.63
CA LEU A 22 -8.20 5.89 2.16
C LEU A 22 -7.66 6.46 0.85
N ARG A 23 -8.56 6.62 -0.13
CA ARG A 23 -8.26 7.22 -1.43
C ARG A 23 -9.37 8.18 -1.84
N HIS A 24 -9.04 9.44 -2.08
CA HIS A 24 -9.97 10.42 -2.63
C HIS A 24 -9.25 11.52 -3.42
N ALA A 25 -9.97 12.17 -4.33
CA ALA A 25 -9.51 13.30 -5.13
C ALA A 25 -10.74 14.12 -5.57
N PRO A 26 -10.56 15.31 -6.15
CA PRO A 26 -11.66 16.02 -6.82
C PRO A 26 -12.39 15.13 -7.82
N SER A 27 -13.70 15.32 -7.99
CA SER A 27 -14.55 14.44 -8.79
C SER A 27 -14.02 14.22 -10.22
N GLY A 28 -13.57 15.28 -10.90
CA GLY A 28 -12.99 15.18 -12.25
C GLY A 28 -11.71 14.34 -12.30
N VAL A 29 -10.88 14.37 -11.25
CA VAL A 29 -9.69 13.51 -11.13
C VAL A 29 -10.09 12.06 -10.89
N MET A 30 -11.08 11.82 -10.02
CA MET A 30 -11.57 10.47 -9.75
C MET A 30 -12.22 9.80 -10.97
N VAL A 31 -12.94 10.55 -11.79
CA VAL A 31 -13.54 10.04 -13.04
C VAL A 31 -12.45 9.53 -13.98
N ARG A 32 -11.43 10.35 -14.25
CA ARG A 32 -10.29 10.00 -15.09
C ARG A 32 -9.51 8.81 -14.53
N LEU A 33 -9.25 8.82 -13.21
CA LEU A 33 -8.58 7.73 -12.52
C LEU A 33 -9.33 6.40 -12.65
N ASN A 34 -10.67 6.42 -12.51
CA ASN A 34 -11.50 5.22 -12.63
C ASN A 34 -11.65 4.75 -14.09
N ALA A 35 -11.53 5.65 -15.06
CA ALA A 35 -11.45 5.31 -16.48
C ALA A 35 -10.08 4.70 -16.88
N GLY A 36 -9.13 4.62 -15.95
CA GLY A 36 -7.79 4.09 -16.21
C GLY A 36 -6.88 5.09 -16.91
N GLU A 37 -7.21 6.37 -16.91
CA GLU A 37 -6.31 7.41 -17.41
C GLU A 37 -5.14 7.64 -16.44
N ALA A 38 -4.02 8.09 -16.99
CA ALA A 38 -2.93 8.61 -16.18
C ALA A 38 -3.36 9.94 -15.53
N VAL A 39 -3.31 9.98 -14.20
CA VAL A 39 -3.49 11.20 -13.40
C VAL A 39 -2.24 11.41 -12.55
N ASP A 40 -1.91 12.68 -12.30
CA ASP A 40 -0.82 13.01 -11.39
C ASP A 40 -1.16 12.51 -9.98
N PRO A 41 -0.35 11.62 -9.37
CA PRO A 41 -0.57 11.13 -8.02
C PRO A 41 -0.65 12.24 -6.97
N SER A 42 -0.03 13.41 -7.20
CA SER A 42 -0.09 14.55 -6.28
C SER A 42 -1.51 15.11 -6.09
N LEU A 43 -2.39 14.88 -7.07
CA LEU A 43 -3.80 15.30 -7.04
C LEU A 43 -4.70 14.32 -6.27
N VAL A 44 -4.15 13.18 -5.84
CA VAL A 44 -4.90 12.11 -5.19
C VAL A 44 -4.39 11.94 -3.77
N TYR A 45 -5.27 12.16 -2.79
CA TYR A 45 -4.99 11.71 -1.44
C TYR A 45 -5.09 10.19 -1.43
N PHE A 46 -3.97 9.51 -1.17
CA PHE A 46 -3.92 8.06 -1.05
C PHE A 46 -2.94 7.68 0.06
N ARG A 47 -3.48 7.31 1.22
CA ARG A 47 -2.72 6.94 2.42
C ARG A 47 -3.21 5.60 2.97
N THR A 48 -2.27 4.83 3.50
CA THR A 48 -2.53 3.49 4.02
C THR A 48 -1.88 3.25 5.37
N VAL A 49 -2.40 2.26 6.09
CA VAL A 49 -1.81 1.66 7.29
C VAL A 49 -1.73 0.16 7.01
N ALA A 50 -0.51 -0.38 7.07
CA ALA A 50 -0.25 -1.79 6.81
C ALA A 50 0.08 -2.52 8.11
N THR A 51 -0.48 -3.71 8.25
CA THR A 51 -0.10 -4.68 9.29
C THR A 51 0.47 -5.92 8.64
N PHE A 52 1.49 -6.50 9.27
CA PHE A 52 2.25 -7.62 8.75
C PHE A 52 2.20 -8.80 9.71
N GLU A 53 2.14 -10.00 9.15
CA GLU A 53 2.29 -11.26 9.89
C GLU A 53 3.33 -12.13 9.18
N THR A 54 4.25 -12.71 9.95
CA THR A 54 5.29 -13.60 9.43
C THR A 54 5.84 -14.48 10.54
N ALA A 55 6.32 -15.67 10.19
CA ALA A 55 7.05 -16.56 11.08
C ALA A 55 8.57 -16.34 11.04
N GLU A 56 9.09 -15.53 10.12
CA GLU A 56 10.51 -15.28 9.91
C GLU A 56 11.10 -14.40 11.04
N PRO A 57 12.02 -14.91 11.88
CA PRO A 57 12.59 -14.14 12.99
C PRO A 57 13.31 -12.86 12.54
N ALA A 58 13.99 -12.87 11.39
CA ALA A 58 14.68 -11.68 10.87
C ALA A 58 13.71 -10.55 10.49
N LEU A 59 12.44 -10.87 10.24
CA LEU A 59 11.38 -9.93 9.86
C LEU A 59 10.42 -9.61 11.03
N ALA A 60 10.70 -10.10 12.24
CA ALA A 60 9.84 -9.90 13.42
C ALA A 60 9.66 -8.42 13.82
N TRP A 61 10.47 -7.50 13.30
CA TRP A 61 10.29 -6.06 13.49
C TRP A 61 9.03 -5.53 12.77
N LEU A 62 8.63 -6.13 11.65
CA LEU A 62 7.43 -5.74 10.90
C LEU A 62 6.15 -5.97 11.71
N THR A 63 6.12 -7.01 12.54
CA THR A 63 4.94 -7.37 13.35
C THR A 63 4.80 -6.52 14.62
N ARG A 64 5.81 -5.69 14.92
CA ARG A 64 5.90 -4.87 16.14
C ARG A 64 5.92 -3.37 15.84
N SER A 65 5.75 -2.98 14.58
CA SER A 65 5.87 -1.60 14.10
C SER A 65 4.54 -1.09 13.55
N VAL A 66 4.23 0.18 13.78
CA VAL A 66 3.19 0.87 13.01
C VAL A 66 3.80 1.28 11.67
N VAL A 67 3.19 0.83 10.58
CA VAL A 67 3.65 1.13 9.23
C VAL A 67 2.58 1.89 8.46
N VAL A 68 2.94 3.07 7.97
CA VAL A 68 2.10 3.91 7.12
C VAL A 68 2.60 3.87 5.69
N GLY A 69 1.70 4.12 4.74
CA GLY A 69 2.04 4.11 3.32
C GLY A 69 1.40 5.25 2.54
N THR A 70 2.04 5.60 1.43
CA THR A 70 1.53 6.52 0.41
C THR A 70 1.39 5.74 -0.88
N GLY A 71 0.18 5.81 -1.47
CA GLY A 71 -0.12 5.10 -2.70
C GLY A 71 -0.11 6.00 -3.93
N ALA A 72 0.34 5.46 -5.05
CA ALA A 72 0.13 6.00 -6.38
C ALA A 72 -0.60 4.95 -7.23
N ARG A 73 -1.73 5.34 -7.84
CA ARG A 73 -2.47 4.46 -8.74
C ARG A 73 -2.09 4.79 -10.17
N HIS A 74 -1.54 3.79 -10.85
CA HIS A 74 -1.35 3.78 -12.30
C HIS A 74 -2.40 2.86 -12.94
N PRO A 75 -2.61 2.90 -14.26
CA PRO A 75 -3.63 2.09 -14.92
C PRO A 75 -3.47 0.58 -14.64
N ALA A 76 -2.24 0.06 -14.75
CA ALA A 76 -1.94 -1.36 -14.58
C ALA A 76 -1.46 -1.75 -13.17
N GLN A 77 -1.08 -0.80 -12.31
CA GLN A 77 -0.43 -1.10 -11.03
C GLN A 77 -0.75 -0.11 -9.92
N VAL A 78 -0.51 -0.52 -8.68
CA VAL A 78 -0.54 0.36 -7.51
C VAL A 78 0.84 0.31 -6.89
N VAL A 79 1.48 1.46 -6.76
CA VAL A 79 2.77 1.58 -6.07
C VAL A 79 2.48 2.09 -4.68
N ILE A 80 2.90 1.35 -3.64
CA ILE A 80 2.84 1.80 -2.26
C ILE A 80 4.27 1.96 -1.74
N GLN A 81 4.59 3.16 -1.28
CA GLN A 81 5.81 3.38 -0.50
C GLN A 81 5.45 3.31 0.98
N PHE A 82 6.23 2.57 1.77
CA PHE A 82 5.98 2.34 3.20
C PHE A 82 7.04 3.01 4.08
N TRP A 83 6.62 3.41 5.27
CA TRP A 83 7.49 3.95 6.33
C TRP A 83 7.05 3.40 7.69
N THR A 84 8.03 3.04 8.52
CA THR A 84 7.81 2.80 9.95
C THR A 84 7.63 4.12 10.68
N VAL A 85 6.68 4.18 11.59
CA VAL A 85 6.56 5.30 12.55
C VAL A 85 7.61 5.11 13.64
N THR A 86 8.36 6.17 13.95
CA THR A 86 9.45 6.20 14.96
C THR A 86 9.17 7.23 16.04
#